data_AF-A0A7W3Y7N7-F1
#
_entry.id   AF-A0A7W3Y7N7-F1
#
_cell.length_a   1.000
_cell.length_b   1.000
_cell.length_c   1.000
_cell.angle_alpha   90.00
_cell.angle_beta   90.00
_cell.angle_gamma   90.00
#
_symmetry.space_group_name_H-M   'P 1'
#
loop_
_entity.id
_entity.type
_entity.pdbx_description
1 polymer ?
#
loop_
_entity_poly.entity_id
_entity_poly.type
_entity_poly.pdbx_seq_one_letter_code
_entity_poly.pdbx_strand_id
1 'polypeptide(L)'
;MTAEHKSELEHVNDTLAQLKEMRHYAKNNVELLTTQWLLFDGELSGLKHASKIEGLMTRQGAFYDALEEEIAALEEVAQSLQPPPEGEGG
;
A
#
# COMPACT_ATOMS: atom_id res chain seq x y z
N MET A 1 15.53 -31.56 -9.58
CA MET A 1 15.27 -30.14 -9.27
C MET A 1 14.56 -30.11 -7.94
N THR A 2 15.29 -29.91 -6.85
CA THR A 2 14.70 -29.54 -5.56
C THR A 2 14.26 -28.10 -5.70
N ALA A 3 12.96 -27.82 -5.59
CA ALA A 3 12.49 -26.46 -5.47
C ALA A 3 13.15 -25.87 -4.23
N GLU A 4 13.98 -24.84 -4.39
CA GLU A 4 14.42 -24.05 -3.25
C GLU A 4 13.17 -23.43 -2.62
N HIS A 5 12.87 -23.85 -1.40
CA HIS A 5 11.83 -23.23 -0.61
C HIS A 5 12.38 -21.91 -0.08
N LYS A 6 11.76 -20.79 -0.45
CA LYS A 6 12.07 -19.49 0.12
C LYS A 6 11.92 -19.55 1.64
N SER A 7 12.83 -18.88 2.34
CA SER A 7 12.71 -18.61 3.76
C SER A 7 11.49 -17.72 4.05
N GLU A 8 11.02 -17.74 5.29
CA GLU A 8 9.93 -16.88 5.75
C GLU A 8 10.28 -15.40 5.55
N LEU A 9 11.54 -15.01 5.81
CA LEU A 9 12.03 -13.65 5.58
C LEU A 9 11.96 -13.24 4.10
N GLU A 10 12.35 -14.12 3.17
CA GLU A 10 12.24 -13.86 1.74
C GLU A 10 10.79 -13.67 1.31
N HIS A 11 9.87 -14.51 1.83
CA HIS A 11 8.44 -14.36 1.57
C HIS A 11 7.90 -13.01 2.08
N VAL A 12 8.24 -12.61 3.31
CA VAL A 12 7.82 -11.33 3.89
C VAL A 12 8.38 -10.15 3.08
N ASN A 13 9.65 -10.21 2.67
CA ASN A 13 10.26 -9.14 1.87
C ASN A 13 9.62 -9.01 0.47
N ASP A 14 9.30 -10.12 -0.18
CA ASP A 14 8.58 -10.12 -1.46
C ASP A 14 7.19 -9.48 -1.31
N THR A 15 6.45 -9.84 -0.25
CA THR A 15 5.14 -9.25 0.04
C THR A 15 5.26 -7.76 0.33
N LEU A 16 6.25 -7.33 1.14
CA LEU A 16 6.53 -5.91 1.40
C LEU A 16 6.77 -5.13 0.12
N ALA A 17 7.55 -5.67 -0.82
CA ALA A 17 7.80 -5.03 -2.10
C ALA A 17 6.49 -4.81 -2.89
N GLN A 18 5.61 -5.83 -2.93
CA GLN A 18 4.31 -5.73 -3.59
C GLN A 18 3.38 -4.71 -2.91
N LEU A 19 3.29 -4.72 -1.58
CA LEU A 19 2.43 -3.78 -0.86
C LEU A 19 2.91 -2.33 -0.98
N LYS A 20 4.23 -2.09 -0.96
CA LYS A 20 4.81 -0.76 -1.21
C LYS A 20 4.45 -0.23 -2.59
N GLU A 21 4.48 -1.09 -3.60
CA GLU A 21 4.04 -0.76 -4.95
C GLU A 21 2.52 -0.44 -5.00
N MET A 22 1.69 -1.28 -4.37
CA MET A 22 0.25 -1.04 -4.26
C MET A 22 -0.07 0.29 -3.57
N ARG A 23 0.68 0.65 -2.54
CA ARG A 23 0.56 1.91 -1.81
C ARG A 23 0.87 3.12 -2.69
N HIS A 24 1.89 3.02 -3.55
CA HIS A 24 2.18 4.07 -4.54
C HIS A 24 1.00 4.27 -5.52
N TYR A 25 0.43 3.18 -6.04
CA TYR A 25 -0.78 3.27 -6.88
C TYR A 25 -1.98 3.82 -6.11
N ALA A 26 -2.15 3.42 -4.85
CA ALA A 26 -3.27 3.87 -4.04
C ALA A 26 -3.23 5.39 -3.81
N LYS A 27 -2.04 5.95 -3.54
CA LYS A 27 -1.83 7.39 -3.45
C LYS A 27 -2.17 8.11 -4.76
N ASN A 28 -1.64 7.63 -5.88
CA ASN A 28 -1.90 8.22 -7.20
C ASN A 28 -3.40 8.21 -7.55
N ASN A 29 -4.12 7.15 -7.15
CA ASN A 29 -5.56 7.06 -7.35
C ASN A 29 -6.33 8.12 -6.54
N VAL A 30 -5.92 8.43 -5.30
CA VAL A 30 -6.53 9.51 -4.50
C VAL A 30 -6.36 10.85 -5.21
N GLU A 31 -5.16 11.15 -5.70
CA GLU A 31 -4.86 12.40 -6.43
C GLU A 31 -5.71 12.52 -7.71
N LEU A 32 -5.82 11.43 -8.47
CA LEU A 32 -6.65 11.40 -9.68
C LEU A 32 -8.14 11.54 -9.36
N LEU A 33 -8.65 10.81 -8.36
CA LEU A 33 -10.03 10.90 -7.92
C LEU A 33 -10.38 12.30 -7.40
N THR A 34 -9.46 12.96 -6.72
CA THR A 34 -9.62 14.35 -6.28
C THR A 34 -9.79 15.29 -7.48
N THR A 35 -8.97 15.12 -8.52
CA THR A 35 -9.08 15.88 -9.77
C THR A 35 -10.44 15.68 -10.43
N GLN A 36 -10.91 14.43 -10.53
CA GLN A 36 -12.23 14.14 -11.10
C GLN A 36 -13.37 14.69 -10.23
N TRP A 37 -13.24 14.60 -8.91
CA TRP A 37 -14.24 15.13 -7.99
C TRP A 37 -14.41 16.64 -8.18
N LEU A 38 -13.32 17.41 -8.25
CA LEU A 38 -13.37 18.86 -8.50
C LEU A 38 -14.07 19.22 -9.82
N LEU A 39 -13.83 18.45 -10.88
CA LEU A 39 -14.51 18.65 -12.17
C LEU A 39 -16.03 18.44 -12.05
N PHE A 40 -16.45 17.39 -11.34
CA PHE A 40 -17.85 17.02 -11.18
C PHE A 40 -18.58 17.77 -10.07
N ASP A 41 -17.87 18.43 -9.16
CA ASP A 41 -18.43 19.38 -8.19
C ASP A 41 -18.52 20.80 -8.77
N GLY A 42 -17.67 21.13 -9.76
CA GLY A 42 -17.67 22.39 -10.49
C GLY A 42 -18.44 22.33 -11.82
N GLU A 43 -17.69 22.31 -12.92
CA GLU A 43 -18.20 22.48 -14.30
C GLU A 43 -19.28 21.45 -14.67
N LEU A 44 -19.14 20.21 -14.19
CA LEU A 44 -20.06 19.11 -14.50
C LEU A 44 -21.05 18.81 -13.35
N SER A 45 -21.24 19.73 -12.40
CA SER A 45 -22.16 19.57 -11.26
C SER A 45 -23.58 19.18 -11.65
N GLY A 46 -24.07 19.64 -12.81
CA GLY A 46 -25.38 19.26 -13.35
C GLY A 46 -25.56 17.75 -13.60
N LEU A 47 -24.46 16.99 -13.74
CA LEU A 47 -24.49 15.53 -13.93
C LEU A 47 -24.62 14.75 -12.61
N LYS A 48 -24.44 15.41 -11.45
CA LYS A 48 -24.68 14.83 -10.11
C LYS A 48 -23.85 13.56 -9.80
N HIS A 49 -22.59 13.53 -10.23
CA HIS A 49 -21.67 12.42 -9.97
C HIS A 49 -20.63 12.70 -8.87
N ALA A 50 -20.49 13.96 -8.40
CA ALA A 50 -19.50 14.35 -7.39
C ALA A 50 -19.50 13.44 -6.15
N SER A 51 -20.66 13.20 -5.53
CA SER A 51 -20.76 12.37 -4.33
C SER A 51 -20.34 10.90 -4.54
N LYS A 52 -20.51 10.36 -5.76
CA LYS A 52 -20.06 9.00 -6.08
C LYS A 52 -18.54 8.95 -6.17
N ILE A 53 -17.91 9.98 -6.74
CA ILE A 53 -16.45 10.09 -6.88
C ILE A 53 -15.83 10.35 -5.51
N GLU A 54 -16.43 11.22 -4.70
CA GLU A 54 -16.05 11.43 -3.30
C GLU A 54 -16.04 10.10 -2.53
N GLY A 55 -17.11 9.30 -2.66
CA GLY A 55 -17.16 7.98 -2.03
C GLY A 55 -16.09 7.00 -2.53
N LEU A 56 -15.60 7.13 -3.77
CA LEU A 56 -14.43 6.38 -4.25
C LEU A 56 -13.14 6.92 -3.61
N MET A 57 -12.98 8.24 -3.55
CA MET A 57 -11.83 8.92 -2.95
C MET A 57 -11.66 8.53 -1.48
N THR A 58 -12.74 8.56 -0.69
CA THR A 58 -12.71 8.14 0.73
C THR A 58 -12.27 6.68 0.88
N ARG A 59 -12.80 5.77 0.05
CA ARG A 59 -12.41 4.35 0.09
C ARG A 59 -10.96 4.14 -0.31
N GLN A 60 -10.49 4.88 -1.31
CA GLN A 60 -9.11 4.80 -1.75
C GLN A 60 -8.15 5.35 -0.68
N GLY A 61 -8.51 6.42 0.02
CA GLY A 61 -7.78 6.94 1.17
C GLY A 61 -7.69 5.93 2.31
N ALA A 62 -8.83 5.36 2.73
CA ALA A 62 -8.84 4.34 3.78
C ALA A 62 -8.01 3.10 3.41
N PHE A 63 -8.03 2.69 2.13
CA PHE A 63 -7.18 1.59 1.66
C PHE A 63 -5.69 1.94 1.68
N TYR A 64 -5.33 3.18 1.33
CA TYR A 64 -3.95 3.66 1.44
C TYR A 64 -3.45 3.62 2.88
N ASP A 65 -4.25 4.12 3.83
CA ASP A 65 -3.90 4.13 5.25
C ASP A 65 -3.72 2.69 5.78
N ALA A 66 -4.63 1.78 5.43
CA ALA A 66 -4.53 0.37 5.80
C ALA A 66 -3.28 -0.32 5.21
N LEU A 67 -2.85 0.06 4.00
CA LEU A 67 -1.61 -0.44 3.42
C LEU A 67 -0.38 0.05 4.19
N GLU A 68 -0.34 1.32 4.59
CA GLU A 68 0.77 1.85 5.41
C GLU A 68 0.88 1.10 6.75
N GLU A 69 -0.25 0.85 7.42
CA GLU A 69 -0.29 0.11 8.69
C GLU A 69 0.24 -1.32 8.53
N GLU A 70 -0.24 -2.07 7.53
CA GLU A 70 0.20 -3.45 7.29
C GLU A 70 1.67 -3.52 6.85
N ILE A 71 2.13 -2.56 6.04
CA ILE A 71 3.55 -2.48 5.66
C ILE A 71 4.42 -2.28 6.89
N ALA A 72 4.04 -1.37 7.81
CA ALA A 72 4.79 -1.16 9.05
C ALA A 72 4.85 -2.45 9.90
N ALA A 73 3.71 -3.14 10.05
CA ALA A 73 3.66 -4.41 10.79
C ALA A 73 4.55 -5.49 10.16
N LEU A 74 4.55 -5.62 8.83
CA LEU A 74 5.40 -6.60 8.14
C LEU A 74 6.88 -6.21 8.16
N GLU A 75 7.22 -4.92 8.23
CA GLU A 75 8.60 -4.46 8.44
C GLU A 75 9.12 -4.86 9.83
N GLU A 76 8.28 -4.82 10.87
CA GLU A 76 8.63 -5.33 12.20
C GLU A 76 8.82 -6.86 12.18
N VAL A 77 7.95 -7.59 11.49
CA VAL A 77 8.10 -9.04 11.30
C VAL A 77 9.41 -9.35 10.58
N ALA A 78 9.72 -8.66 9.48
CA ALA A 78 10.96 -8.84 8.74
C ALA A 78 12.20 -8.61 9.62
N GLN A 79 12.18 -7.59 10.47
CA GLN A 79 13.26 -7.32 11.43
C GLN A 79 13.42 -8.45 12.44
N SER A 80 12.32 -9.01 12.96
CA SER A 80 12.37 -10.13 13.92
C SER A 80 12.93 -11.43 13.33
N LEU A 81 12.87 -11.58 12.01
CA LEU A 81 13.37 -12.74 11.26
C LEU A 81 14.83 -12.56 10.79
N GLN A 82 15.44 -11.40 10.99
CA GLN A 82 16.84 -11.19 10.62
C GLN A 82 17.76 -12.09 11.46
N PRO A 83 18.76 -12.74 10.85
CA PRO A 83 19.74 -13.52 11.60
C PRO A 83 20.53 -12.59 12.55
N PRO A 84 20.98 -13.09 13.71
CA PRO A 84 21.81 -12.31 14.62
C PRO A 84 23.08 -11.83 13.89
N PRO A 85 23.54 -10.60 14.16
CA PRO A 85 24.73 -10.05 13.50
C PRO A 85 25.94 -10.94 13.79
N GLU A 86 26.62 -11.38 12.73
CA GLU A 86 27.87 -12.15 12.84
C GLU A 86 28.96 -11.27 13.46
N GLY A 87 29.18 -11.37 14.78
CA GLY A 87 30.17 -10.52 15.43
C GLY A 87 30.34 -10.59 16.95
N GLU A 88 29.70 -11.51 17.68
CA GLU A 88 29.99 -11.73 19.11
C GLU A 88 30.35 -13.19 19.37
N GLY A 89 31.56 -13.55 18.96
CA GLY A 89 32.18 -14.85 19.22
C GLY A 89 33.69 -14.74 19.04
N GLY A 90 34.33 -13.96 19.93
CA GLY A 90 35.77 -13.93 20.10
C GLY A 90 36.28 -15.13 20.89
#